data_AF-A0A3Q1F8X8-F1
#
_entry.id   AF-A0A3Q1F8X8-F1
#
_cell.length_a   1.000
_cell.length_b   1.000
_cell.length_c   1.000
_cell.angle_alpha   90.00
_cell.angle_beta   90.00
_cell.angle_gamma   90.00
#
_symmetry.space_group_name_H-M   'P 1'
#
loop_
_entity.id
_entity.type
_entity.pdbx_description
1 polymer ?
#
loop_
_entity_poly.entity_id
_entity_poly.type
_entity_poly.pdbx_seq_one_letter_code
_entity_poly.pdbx_strand_id
1 'polypeptide(L)'
;MSVCPSGSEVNLSHSNMSESAKPHPQGKGEKTHVGDSSYVGIDAILEQMRRKAMKQGFEFNIMVVGQSGLGKSTLVNTLFKSKVSRKSVQPNPEERIPKTIEIKSISHDIEEKGVRMKLTVIDTPGFGDQINNENCWQPIMKFINDQYEVYLQEEININRKKRIPDSRVHCCIYFIPPTGHCLRPLDVEFMRRLSKVVNIVPVIAKADTLTLEERDYFKQTIREELRANGIDVYPQKEFDEDADDRMINDKIREMIPFAVVGSDQEYQVNGKRILGRKTKWGTIEVENIAHCEFAYLRDLLIRTHMQNIKDITGSIHYETYRVRRLNESNIHFTNGVERLIDD
;
A
#
# COMPACT_ATOMS: atom_id res chain seq x y z
N MET A 1 -38.50 -73.89 -25.79
CA MET A 1 -37.70 -74.10 -24.56
C MET A 1 -37.68 -72.74 -23.86
N SER A 2 -38.66 -72.40 -23.03
CA SER A 2 -38.86 -72.78 -21.62
C SER A 2 -37.64 -72.42 -20.75
N VAL A 3 -37.72 -71.78 -19.58
CA VAL A 3 -38.75 -71.10 -18.76
C VAL A 3 -37.96 -70.20 -17.77
N CYS A 4 -38.64 -69.20 -17.23
CA CYS A 4 -38.22 -68.14 -16.30
C CYS A 4 -37.96 -68.60 -14.81
N PRO A 5 -38.13 -67.77 -13.74
CA PRO A 5 -37.12 -67.50 -12.70
C PRO A 5 -37.68 -67.65 -11.24
N SER A 6 -36.98 -67.13 -10.21
CA SER A 6 -37.52 -66.71 -8.89
C SER A 6 -36.38 -66.02 -8.09
N GLY A 7 -36.48 -64.83 -7.47
CA GLY A 7 -37.52 -64.23 -6.62
C GLY A 7 -37.32 -64.68 -5.17
N SER A 8 -37.33 -63.91 -4.08
CA SER A 8 -37.60 -62.49 -3.76
C SER A 8 -37.65 -62.37 -2.22
N GLU A 9 -37.15 -61.25 -1.64
CA GLU A 9 -37.57 -60.50 -0.40
C GLU A 9 -37.88 -61.28 0.93
N VAL A 10 -37.86 -60.76 2.17
CA VAL A 10 -38.66 -59.69 2.79
C VAL A 10 -38.14 -59.40 4.24
N ASN A 11 -37.84 -58.12 4.55
CA ASN A 11 -38.24 -57.23 5.67
C ASN A 11 -38.63 -57.65 7.13
N LEU A 12 -38.47 -56.66 8.05
CA LEU A 12 -39.13 -56.38 9.39
C LEU A 12 -38.50 -57.03 10.65
N SER A 13 -38.48 -56.48 11.89
CA SER A 13 -39.02 -55.27 12.56
C SER A 13 -38.59 -55.22 14.06
N HIS A 14 -38.46 -53.99 14.61
CA HIS A 14 -38.81 -53.48 15.97
C HIS A 14 -38.76 -54.32 17.29
N SER A 15 -37.99 -53.78 18.26
CA SER A 15 -38.36 -53.32 19.63
C SER A 15 -38.61 -54.26 20.84
N ASN A 16 -38.28 -53.69 22.02
CA ASN A 16 -38.72 -53.96 23.41
C ASN A 16 -37.95 -55.06 24.20
N MET A 17 -37.64 -54.96 25.51
CA MET A 17 -37.91 -53.99 26.59
C MET A 17 -37.08 -54.38 27.86
N SER A 18 -36.80 -53.41 28.76
CA SER A 18 -36.78 -53.42 30.27
C SER A 18 -36.10 -54.58 31.07
N GLU A 19 -35.52 -54.47 32.27
CA GLU A 19 -35.52 -53.49 33.37
C GLU A 19 -34.54 -53.92 34.52
N SER A 20 -34.03 -52.95 35.30
CA SER A 20 -33.87 -52.91 36.80
C SER A 20 -33.04 -53.99 37.57
N ALA A 21 -32.23 -53.78 38.64
CA ALA A 21 -31.88 -52.64 39.52
C ALA A 21 -30.66 -52.96 40.47
N LYS A 22 -29.76 -51.96 40.69
CA LYS A 22 -29.02 -51.40 41.89
C LYS A 22 -28.78 -52.21 43.23
N PRO A 23 -27.97 -51.76 44.25
CA PRO A 23 -26.96 -50.65 44.39
C PRO A 23 -25.67 -50.84 45.30
N HIS A 24 -24.70 -49.90 45.15
CA HIS A 24 -23.79 -49.20 46.15
C HIS A 24 -22.54 -49.87 46.81
N PRO A 25 -21.52 -49.11 47.35
CA PRO A 25 -21.34 -47.63 47.46
C PRO A 25 -19.92 -47.01 47.18
N GLN A 26 -19.97 -45.70 46.90
CA GLN A 26 -19.09 -44.52 47.20
C GLN A 26 -17.59 -44.61 47.58
N GLY A 27 -16.81 -43.72 46.95
CA GLY A 27 -15.59 -43.08 47.48
C GLY A 27 -15.37 -41.70 46.85
N LYS A 28 -15.21 -40.66 47.68
CA LYS A 28 -15.25 -39.22 47.35
C LYS A 28 -13.92 -38.67 46.79
N GLY A 29 -14.05 -37.85 45.74
CA GLY A 29 -13.54 -36.46 45.67
C GLY A 29 -12.05 -36.21 45.47
N GLU A 30 -11.70 -35.65 44.31
CA GLU A 30 -10.69 -34.60 44.22
C GLU A 30 -11.09 -33.58 43.14
N LYS A 31 -11.17 -32.31 43.55
CA LYS A 31 -11.46 -31.17 42.69
C LYS A 31 -10.17 -30.80 41.97
N THR A 32 -10.08 -31.01 40.66
CA THR A 32 -9.05 -30.38 39.83
C THR A 32 -9.64 -29.17 39.13
N HIS A 33 -9.01 -28.03 39.41
CA HIS A 33 -9.25 -26.71 38.88
C HIS A 33 -9.59 -26.71 37.38
N VAL A 34 -10.78 -26.17 37.05
CA VAL A 34 -10.99 -25.48 35.77
C VAL A 34 -10.18 -24.18 35.85
N GLY A 35 -8.88 -24.30 35.62
CA GLY A 35 -8.05 -23.19 35.23
C GLY A 35 -8.33 -22.97 33.75
N ASP A 36 -9.04 -21.89 33.45
CA ASP A 36 -9.26 -21.36 32.11
C ASP A 36 -7.90 -20.88 31.56
N SER A 37 -7.02 -21.83 31.25
CA SER A 37 -5.76 -21.59 30.58
C SER A 37 -6.11 -21.47 29.11
N SER A 38 -6.29 -20.23 28.64
CA SER A 38 -6.36 -19.91 27.21
C SER A 38 -5.24 -20.68 26.52
N TYR A 39 -5.60 -21.70 25.73
CA TYR A 39 -4.64 -22.49 24.97
C TYR A 39 -3.75 -21.56 24.14
N VAL A 40 -2.43 -21.62 24.38
CA VAL A 40 -1.41 -20.87 23.62
C VAL A 40 -0.55 -21.87 22.88
N GLY A 41 -1.02 -22.30 21.70
CA GLY A 41 -0.23 -23.07 20.73
C GLY A 41 0.32 -22.20 19.60
N ILE A 42 1.21 -22.76 18.78
CA ILE A 42 1.78 -22.09 17.59
C ILE A 42 0.69 -21.76 16.56
N ASP A 43 -0.34 -22.59 16.49
CA ASP A 43 -1.57 -22.38 15.72
C ASP A 43 -2.34 -21.12 16.14
N ALA A 44 -2.22 -20.69 17.40
CA ALA A 44 -2.82 -19.46 17.91
C ALA A 44 -2.02 -18.18 17.54
N ILE A 45 -0.79 -18.30 16.99
CA ILE A 45 0.05 -17.13 16.66
C ILE A 45 -0.64 -16.22 15.65
N LEU A 46 -1.29 -16.78 14.62
CA LEU A 46 -2.02 -15.99 13.62
C LEU A 46 -3.14 -15.16 14.27
N GLU A 47 -3.89 -15.75 15.19
CA GLU A 47 -4.96 -15.07 15.91
C GLU A 47 -4.40 -14.03 16.91
N GLN A 48 -3.27 -14.33 17.55
CA GLN A 48 -2.56 -13.36 18.40
C GLN A 48 -2.03 -12.16 17.60
N MET A 49 -1.42 -12.41 16.44
CA MET A 49 -0.96 -11.37 15.51
C MET A 49 -2.14 -10.54 15.01
N ARG A 50 -3.26 -11.18 14.65
CA ARG A 50 -4.50 -10.51 14.25
C ARG A 50 -5.06 -9.62 15.36
N ARG A 51 -5.17 -10.12 16.59
CA ARG A 51 -5.65 -9.33 17.75
C ARG A 51 -4.72 -8.16 18.07
N LYS A 52 -3.41 -8.36 17.96
CA LYS A 52 -2.41 -7.30 18.14
C LYS A 52 -2.57 -6.25 17.04
N ALA A 53 -2.71 -6.66 15.78
CA ALA A 53 -2.95 -5.80 14.63
C ALA A 53 -4.25 -4.98 14.78
N MET A 54 -5.34 -5.58 15.25
CA MET A 54 -6.61 -4.88 15.51
C MET A 54 -6.47 -3.80 16.59
N LYS A 55 -5.73 -4.08 17.66
CA LYS A 55 -5.50 -3.12 18.75
C LYS A 55 -4.51 -2.02 18.38
N GLN A 56 -3.50 -2.35 17.59
CA GLN A 56 -2.40 -1.45 17.26
C GLN A 56 -2.73 -0.59 16.04
N GLY A 57 -3.34 -1.18 15.02
CA GLY A 57 -3.49 -0.56 13.70
C GLY A 57 -2.14 -0.29 13.02
N PHE A 58 -2.20 0.15 11.77
CA PHE A 58 -1.02 0.35 10.91
C PHE A 58 -0.94 1.79 10.40
N GLU A 59 0.28 2.30 10.23
CA GLU A 59 0.54 3.58 9.58
C GLU A 59 1.07 3.32 8.18
N PHE A 60 0.49 3.95 7.17
CA PHE A 60 0.98 3.87 5.80
C PHE A 60 1.03 5.28 5.21
N ASN A 61 2.18 5.66 4.69
CA ASN A 61 2.47 7.03 4.25
C ASN A 61 2.85 6.99 2.78
N ILE A 62 2.03 7.63 1.95
CA ILE A 62 2.19 7.71 0.50
C ILE A 62 2.50 9.15 0.14
N MET A 63 3.51 9.39 -0.70
CA MET A 63 3.78 10.70 -1.27
C MET A 63 3.38 10.73 -2.75
N VAL A 64 2.76 11.82 -3.20
CA VAL A 64 2.49 12.05 -4.63
C VAL A 64 3.47 13.07 -5.18
N VAL A 65 4.17 12.74 -6.26
CA VAL A 65 5.22 13.58 -6.87
C VAL A 65 4.98 13.68 -8.37
N GLY A 66 5.20 14.85 -8.96
CA GLY A 66 5.05 15.07 -10.40
C GLY A 66 4.86 16.54 -10.75
N GLN A 67 4.83 16.85 -12.04
CA GLN A 67 4.59 18.22 -12.51
C GLN A 67 3.26 18.80 -12.00
N SER A 68 3.18 20.13 -11.90
CA SER A 68 1.93 20.84 -11.64
C SER A 68 0.85 20.48 -12.66
N GLY A 69 -0.41 20.44 -12.22
CA GLY A 69 -1.54 20.23 -13.13
C GLY A 69 -1.77 18.80 -13.62
N LEU A 70 -0.96 17.81 -13.19
CA LEU A 70 -1.16 16.39 -13.51
C LEU A 70 -2.29 15.70 -12.73
N GLY A 71 -2.97 16.40 -11.81
CA GLY A 71 -4.07 15.83 -11.03
C GLY A 71 -3.65 15.05 -9.78
N LYS A 72 -2.46 15.36 -9.22
CA LYS A 72 -1.94 14.76 -7.97
C LYS A 72 -2.96 14.82 -6.83
N SER A 73 -3.33 16.03 -6.42
CA SER A 73 -4.29 16.29 -5.34
C SER A 73 -5.68 15.69 -5.63
N THR A 74 -6.09 15.64 -6.91
CA THR A 74 -7.33 14.95 -7.30
C THR A 74 -7.23 13.45 -7.04
N LEU A 75 -6.13 12.81 -7.40
CA LEU A 75 -5.92 11.38 -7.14
C LEU A 75 -5.87 11.06 -5.64
N VAL A 76 -5.28 11.96 -4.83
CA VAL A 76 -5.31 11.85 -3.36
C VAL A 76 -6.75 11.74 -2.86
N ASN A 77 -7.62 12.67 -3.30
CA ASN A 77 -9.04 12.64 -2.94
C ASN A 77 -9.75 11.39 -3.44
N THR A 78 -9.43 10.93 -4.66
CA THR A 78 -9.97 9.68 -5.23
C THR A 78 -9.61 8.47 -4.38
N LEU A 79 -8.35 8.37 -3.94
CA LEU A 79 -7.87 7.25 -3.11
C LEU A 79 -8.61 7.18 -1.78
N PHE A 80 -8.83 8.32 -1.13
CA PHE A 80 -9.57 8.38 0.13
C PHE A 80 -11.07 8.06 -0.06
N LYS A 81 -11.73 8.63 -1.07
CA LYS A 81 -13.17 8.36 -1.33
C LYS A 81 -13.44 6.92 -1.75
N SER A 82 -12.46 6.26 -2.37
CA SER A 82 -12.57 4.85 -2.73
C SER A 82 -12.52 3.90 -1.51
N LYS A 83 -11.97 4.36 -0.38
CA LYS A 83 -11.67 3.51 0.80
C LYS A 83 -12.51 3.81 2.03
N VAL A 84 -12.84 5.07 2.28
CA VAL A 84 -13.70 5.44 3.39
C VAL A 84 -15.12 4.97 3.08
N SER A 85 -15.70 4.16 3.97
CA SER A 85 -17.11 3.77 3.88
C SER A 85 -17.92 5.03 3.59
N ARG A 86 -18.73 5.00 2.51
CA ARG A 86 -19.46 6.15 1.92
C ARG A 86 -20.58 6.67 2.83
N LYS A 87 -20.38 6.65 4.14
CA LYS A 87 -21.25 7.26 5.14
C LYS A 87 -21.04 8.77 5.10
N SER A 88 -21.88 9.40 4.28
CA SER A 88 -22.36 10.78 4.41
C SER A 88 -21.29 11.82 4.72
N VAL A 89 -20.34 12.02 3.80
CA VAL A 89 -19.83 13.37 3.59
C VAL A 89 -20.64 13.93 2.45
N GLN A 90 -21.55 14.87 2.74
CA GLN A 90 -22.20 15.64 1.69
C GLN A 90 -21.08 16.38 0.93
N PRO A 91 -20.92 16.16 -0.39
CA PRO A 91 -19.94 16.91 -1.14
C PRO A 91 -20.43 18.36 -1.19
N ASN A 92 -19.67 19.29 -0.62
CA ASN A 92 -19.78 20.66 -1.05
C ASN A 92 -19.35 20.68 -2.53
N PRO A 93 -20.23 21.04 -3.46
CA PRO A 93 -19.83 21.25 -4.84
C PRO A 93 -18.91 22.49 -4.85
N GLU A 94 -17.82 22.42 -5.60
CA GLU A 94 -17.07 23.60 -6.06
C GLU A 94 -15.99 24.23 -5.17
N GLU A 95 -15.25 23.46 -4.36
CA GLU A 95 -13.91 23.95 -4.02
C GLU A 95 -12.90 23.45 -5.06
N ARG A 96 -12.64 24.30 -6.07
CA ARG A 96 -11.55 24.08 -7.02
C ARG A 96 -10.28 23.86 -6.21
N ILE A 97 -9.71 22.65 -6.30
CA ILE A 97 -8.50 22.30 -5.57
C ILE A 97 -7.40 23.31 -5.96
N PRO A 98 -6.90 24.13 -5.01
CA PRO A 98 -5.91 25.15 -5.31
C PRO A 98 -4.58 24.52 -5.69
N LYS A 99 -3.72 25.28 -6.37
CA LYS A 99 -2.37 24.82 -6.68
C LYS A 99 -1.61 24.58 -5.38
N THR A 100 -1.07 23.38 -5.20
CA THR A 100 -0.22 23.04 -4.06
C THR A 100 1.11 23.80 -4.15
N ILE A 101 1.36 24.68 -3.17
CA ILE A 101 2.58 25.51 -3.08
C ILE A 101 3.59 24.98 -2.06
N GLU A 102 3.13 24.16 -1.11
CA GLU A 102 3.93 23.60 -0.02
C GLU A 102 3.62 22.11 0.15
N ILE A 103 4.55 21.35 0.75
CA ILE A 103 4.33 19.94 1.07
C ILE A 103 3.29 19.86 2.19
N LYS A 104 2.18 19.14 1.95
CA LYS A 104 1.07 19.00 2.90
C LYS A 104 0.75 17.54 3.14
N SER A 105 0.62 17.15 4.40
CA SER A 105 0.27 15.78 4.79
C SER A 105 -1.19 15.72 5.25
N ILE A 106 -1.98 14.84 4.63
CA ILE A 106 -3.39 14.61 4.96
C ILE A 106 -3.51 13.19 5.50
N SER A 107 -3.96 13.03 6.74
CA SER A 107 -4.13 11.71 7.38
C SER A 107 -5.60 11.34 7.50
N HIS A 108 -5.94 10.11 7.14
CA HIS A 108 -7.27 9.53 7.39
C HIS A 108 -7.16 8.15 8.03
N ASP A 109 -8.00 7.90 9.02
CA ASP A 109 -8.19 6.59 9.61
C ASP A 109 -9.16 5.77 8.75
N ILE A 110 -8.67 4.66 8.19
CA ILE A 110 -9.42 3.68 7.41
C ILE A 110 -9.61 2.45 8.27
N GLU A 111 -10.80 1.86 8.25
CA GLU A 111 -11.08 0.60 8.95
C GLU A 111 -11.68 -0.41 7.97
N GLU A 112 -11.04 -1.58 7.85
CA GLU A 112 -11.53 -2.70 7.04
C GLU A 112 -11.54 -3.97 7.90
N LYS A 113 -12.72 -4.60 8.03
CA LYS A 113 -12.93 -5.85 8.80
C LYS A 113 -12.37 -5.80 10.24
N GLY A 114 -12.46 -4.64 10.90
CA GLY A 114 -11.97 -4.41 12.28
C GLY A 114 -10.48 -4.11 12.40
N VAL A 115 -9.75 -4.02 11.28
CA VAL A 115 -8.36 -3.58 11.25
C VAL A 115 -8.32 -2.09 10.91
N ARG A 116 -7.74 -1.28 11.81
CA ARG A 116 -7.56 0.15 11.60
C ARG A 116 -6.22 0.45 10.94
N MET A 117 -6.22 1.36 9.98
CA MET A 117 -5.04 1.84 9.27
C MET A 117 -5.11 3.37 9.17
N LYS A 118 -4.09 4.06 9.66
CA LYS A 118 -3.88 5.48 9.43
C LYS A 118 -3.14 5.65 8.10
N LEU A 119 -3.87 6.07 7.07
CA LEU A 119 -3.31 6.40 5.77
C LEU A 119 -2.97 7.88 5.72
N THR A 120 -1.69 8.20 5.60
CA THR A 120 -1.20 9.55 5.36
C THR A 120 -0.87 9.70 3.88
N VAL A 121 -1.42 10.72 3.23
CA VAL A 121 -1.02 11.10 1.87
C VAL A 121 -0.37 12.47 1.89
N ILE A 122 0.86 12.53 1.36
CA ILE A 122 1.72 13.70 1.33
C ILE A 122 1.63 14.30 -0.08
N ASP A 123 0.89 15.39 -0.21
CA ASP A 123 0.80 16.16 -1.45
C ASP A 123 1.98 17.11 -1.57
N THR A 124 2.59 17.16 -2.76
CA THR A 124 3.81 17.94 -3.01
C THR A 124 3.58 19.04 -4.04
N PRO A 125 4.30 20.17 -3.93
CA PRO A 125 4.31 21.18 -4.98
C PRO A 125 4.74 20.56 -6.31
N GLY A 126 4.13 21.02 -7.41
CA GLY A 126 4.60 20.59 -8.73
C GLY A 126 5.95 21.21 -9.08
N PHE A 127 6.81 20.42 -9.71
CA PHE A 127 8.06 20.88 -10.32
C PHE A 127 7.89 21.06 -11.84
N GLY A 128 8.88 21.63 -12.52
CA GLY A 128 8.86 21.76 -13.99
C GLY A 128 8.11 22.98 -14.52
N ASP A 129 7.73 23.92 -13.66
CA ASP A 129 7.07 25.18 -14.04
C ASP A 129 8.06 26.34 -14.20
N GLN A 130 9.30 26.18 -13.75
CA GLN A 130 10.34 27.22 -13.79
C GLN A 130 11.17 27.12 -15.07
N ILE A 131 11.86 28.21 -15.44
CA ILE A 131 12.81 28.21 -16.56
C ILE A 131 14.01 27.32 -16.24
N ASN A 132 14.58 27.47 -15.04
CA ASN A 132 15.59 26.56 -14.50
C ASN A 132 14.95 25.62 -13.47
N ASN A 133 15.00 24.32 -13.72
CA ASN A 133 14.50 23.27 -12.83
C ASN A 133 15.62 22.44 -12.21
N GLU A 134 16.87 22.91 -12.28
CA GLU A 134 17.97 22.29 -11.54
C GLU A 134 17.61 22.16 -10.07
N ASN A 135 17.92 20.99 -9.50
CA ASN A 135 17.70 20.71 -8.09
C ASN A 135 16.23 20.78 -7.61
N CYS A 136 15.24 20.75 -8.51
CA CYS A 136 13.83 20.79 -8.12
C CYS A 136 13.39 19.58 -7.27
N TRP A 137 14.17 18.50 -7.26
CA TRP A 137 13.96 17.31 -6.40
C TRP A 137 14.42 17.53 -4.95
N GLN A 138 15.27 18.51 -4.67
CA GLN A 138 15.86 18.69 -3.34
C GLN A 138 14.83 18.85 -2.22
N PRO A 139 13.74 19.64 -2.35
CA PRO A 139 12.75 19.76 -1.28
C PRO A 139 12.08 18.43 -0.94
N ILE A 140 11.80 17.60 -1.95
CA ILE A 140 11.17 16.28 -1.78
C ILE A 140 12.15 15.29 -1.17
N MET A 141 13.38 15.22 -1.68
CA MET A 141 14.45 14.38 -1.12
C MET A 141 14.75 14.75 0.33
N LYS A 142 14.80 16.06 0.63
CA LYS A 142 15.00 16.57 1.99
C LYS A 142 13.86 16.11 2.89
N PHE A 143 12.61 16.25 2.47
CA PHE A 143 11.47 15.80 3.26
C PHE A 143 11.56 14.31 3.60
N ILE A 144 11.89 13.45 2.63
CA ILE A 144 12.04 12.00 2.85
C ILE A 144 13.13 11.72 3.89
N ASN A 145 14.31 12.33 3.71
CA ASN A 145 15.43 12.19 4.65
C ASN A 145 15.10 12.72 6.05
N ASP A 146 14.38 13.84 6.15
CA ASP A 146 13.94 14.40 7.43
C ASP A 146 13.02 13.41 8.16
N GLN A 147 12.17 12.65 7.45
CA GLN A 147 11.35 11.60 8.08
C GLN A 147 12.21 10.42 8.57
N TYR A 148 13.24 10.03 7.83
CA TYR A 148 14.19 9.01 8.29
C TYR A 148 14.97 9.48 9.51
N GLU A 149 15.36 10.75 9.54
CA GLU A 149 16.04 11.35 10.69
C GLU A 149 15.15 11.34 11.93
N VAL A 150 13.90 11.79 11.83
CA VAL A 150 12.94 11.77 12.95
C VAL A 150 12.77 10.35 13.50
N TYR A 151 12.67 9.35 12.62
CA TYR A 151 12.56 7.96 13.04
C TYR A 151 13.83 7.45 13.74
N LEU A 152 15.01 7.76 13.17
CA LEU A 152 16.30 7.38 13.74
C LEU A 152 16.50 7.98 15.14
N GLN A 153 16.18 9.27 15.32
CA GLN A 153 16.31 9.95 16.60
C GLN A 153 15.42 9.31 17.69
N GLU A 154 14.22 8.84 17.35
CA GLU A 154 13.36 8.11 18.29
C GLU A 154 13.86 6.68 18.55
N GLU A 155 14.52 6.04 17.56
CA GLU A 155 15.10 4.70 17.71
C GLU A 155 16.32 4.68 18.64
N ILE A 156 17.22 5.67 18.53
CA ILE A 156 18.42 5.79 19.35
C ILE A 156 18.15 6.30 20.77
N ASN A 157 16.97 6.88 21.01
CA ASN A 157 16.62 7.46 22.30
C ASN A 157 16.60 6.39 23.41
N ILE A 158 17.31 6.64 24.52
CA ILE A 158 17.38 5.75 25.68
C ILE A 158 15.97 5.48 26.25
N ASN A 159 15.13 6.51 26.31
CA ASN A 159 13.74 6.41 26.75
C ASN A 159 12.78 6.22 25.57
N ARG A 160 13.11 5.31 24.65
CA ARG A 160 12.29 5.05 23.47
C ARG A 160 10.86 4.67 23.84
N LYS A 161 9.91 5.21 23.11
CA LYS A 161 8.50 4.81 23.20
C LYS A 161 8.41 3.32 22.87
N LYS A 162 7.52 2.59 23.55
CA LYS A 162 7.22 1.17 23.22
C LYS A 162 6.79 1.00 21.76
N ARG A 163 6.22 2.05 21.17
CA ARG A 163 5.89 2.15 19.76
C ARG A 163 6.37 3.50 19.23
N ILE A 164 7.30 3.46 18.28
CA ILE A 164 7.76 4.64 17.56
C ILE A 164 6.69 4.97 16.49
N PRO A 165 6.16 6.20 16.45
CA PRO A 165 5.29 6.63 15.35
C PRO A 165 6.07 6.62 14.03
N ASP A 166 5.51 5.99 12.99
CA ASP A 166 6.18 5.84 11.71
C ASP A 166 5.71 6.92 10.72
N SER A 167 6.50 7.99 10.57
CA SER A 167 6.25 9.06 9.59
C SER A 167 7.02 8.89 8.28
N ARG A 168 7.80 7.80 8.14
CA ARG A 168 8.63 7.55 6.95
C ARG A 168 7.75 7.40 5.71
N VAL A 169 8.23 7.90 4.58
CA VAL A 169 7.53 7.75 3.29
C VAL A 169 7.73 6.33 2.81
N HIS A 170 6.64 5.56 2.71
CA HIS A 170 6.71 4.15 2.33
C HIS A 170 6.66 3.97 0.81
N CYS A 171 5.86 4.79 0.13
CA CYS A 171 5.67 4.75 -1.31
C CYS A 171 5.59 6.17 -1.89
N CYS A 172 6.25 6.38 -3.02
CA CYS A 172 6.15 7.58 -3.84
C CYS A 172 5.42 7.25 -5.14
N ILE A 173 4.22 7.80 -5.34
CA ILE A 173 3.50 7.73 -6.61
C ILE A 173 4.05 8.84 -7.52
N TYR A 174 4.71 8.46 -8.60
CA TYR A 174 5.35 9.40 -9.52
C TYR A 174 4.48 9.60 -10.76
N PHE A 175 3.98 10.82 -10.97
CA PHE A 175 3.09 11.19 -12.06
C PHE A 175 3.89 11.59 -13.30
N ILE A 176 3.71 10.79 -14.36
CA ILE A 176 4.27 11.03 -15.68
C ILE A 176 3.21 11.76 -16.53
N PRO A 177 3.55 12.88 -17.18
CA PRO A 177 2.64 13.55 -18.10
C PRO A 177 2.26 12.63 -19.28
N PRO A 178 0.99 12.62 -19.74
CA PRO A 178 0.55 11.80 -20.86
C PRO A 178 0.96 12.43 -22.20
N THR A 179 2.26 12.46 -22.51
CA THR A 179 2.76 13.03 -23.77
C THR A 179 2.63 12.10 -24.97
N GLY A 180 2.55 10.78 -24.73
CA GLY A 180 2.54 9.77 -25.79
C GLY A 180 3.89 9.52 -26.46
N HIS A 181 4.96 10.14 -25.96
CA HIS A 181 6.32 10.05 -26.51
C HIS A 181 7.26 9.34 -25.53
N CYS A 182 8.35 10.01 -25.14
CA CYS A 182 9.33 9.53 -24.17
C CYS A 182 9.18 10.24 -22.81
N LEU A 183 9.79 9.64 -21.79
CA LEU A 183 10.08 10.26 -20.51
C LEU A 183 10.94 11.50 -20.73
N ARG A 184 10.57 12.60 -20.07
CA ARG A 184 11.38 13.80 -20.14
C ARG A 184 12.69 13.57 -19.38
N PRO A 185 13.82 14.14 -19.82
CA PRO A 185 15.09 14.04 -19.10
C PRO A 185 14.99 14.46 -17.63
N LEU A 186 14.15 15.47 -17.35
CA LEU A 186 13.85 15.91 -15.99
C LEU A 186 13.22 14.79 -15.14
N ASP A 187 12.26 14.05 -15.70
CA ASP A 187 11.57 12.98 -14.98
C ASP A 187 12.50 11.78 -14.76
N VAL A 188 13.35 11.46 -15.75
CA VAL A 188 14.39 10.43 -15.65
C VAL A 188 15.34 10.74 -14.50
N GLU A 189 15.89 11.96 -14.44
CA GLU A 189 16.82 12.36 -13.39
C GLU A 189 16.15 12.40 -12.01
N PHE A 190 14.89 12.85 -11.94
CA PHE A 190 14.12 12.86 -10.70
C PHE A 190 13.90 11.43 -10.17
N MET A 191 13.36 10.53 -11.00
CA MET A 191 13.08 9.14 -10.60
C MET A 191 14.37 8.39 -10.25
N ARG A 192 15.47 8.61 -10.98
CA ARG A 192 16.78 8.00 -10.69
C ARG A 192 17.31 8.38 -9.30
N ARG A 193 17.02 9.59 -8.82
CA ARG A 193 17.41 10.03 -7.47
C ARG A 193 16.46 9.48 -6.40
N LEU A 194 15.16 9.51 -6.67
CA LEU A 194 14.14 9.01 -5.75
C LEU A 194 14.25 7.51 -5.52
N SER A 195 14.56 6.71 -6.54
CA SER A 195 14.52 5.23 -6.45
C SER A 195 15.53 4.68 -5.43
N LYS A 196 16.58 5.46 -5.14
CA LYS A 196 17.61 5.14 -4.16
C LYS A 196 17.20 5.36 -2.70
N VAL A 197 16.10 6.07 -2.46
CA VAL A 197 15.69 6.47 -1.11
C VAL A 197 14.23 6.14 -0.79
N VAL A 198 13.40 5.80 -1.77
CA VAL A 198 11.99 5.46 -1.56
C VAL A 198 11.48 4.55 -2.67
N ASN A 199 10.50 3.70 -2.35
CA ASN A 199 9.80 2.90 -3.35
C ASN A 199 9.01 3.80 -4.31
N ILE A 200 9.25 3.66 -5.62
CA ILE A 200 8.54 4.43 -6.65
C ILE A 200 7.51 3.56 -7.35
N VAL A 201 6.27 4.05 -7.46
CA VAL A 201 5.23 3.51 -8.33
C VAL A 201 4.91 4.57 -9.40
N PRO A 202 5.39 4.42 -10.64
CA PRO A 202 5.11 5.38 -11.70
C PRO A 202 3.69 5.21 -12.25
N VAL A 203 3.03 6.34 -12.53
CA VAL A 203 1.67 6.39 -13.05
C VAL A 203 1.59 7.38 -14.21
N ILE A 204 0.87 7.03 -15.27
CA ILE A 204 0.53 7.97 -16.33
C ILE A 204 -0.67 8.78 -15.86
N ALA A 205 -0.46 10.08 -15.73
CA ALA A 205 -1.48 11.02 -15.28
C ALA A 205 -2.52 11.26 -16.37
N LYS A 206 -3.78 11.53 -15.99
CA LYS A 206 -4.87 11.89 -16.91
C LYS A 206 -4.92 10.97 -18.14
N ALA A 207 -4.92 9.67 -17.90
CA ALA A 207 -4.89 8.67 -18.96
C ALA A 207 -6.10 8.74 -19.92
N ASP A 208 -7.16 9.46 -19.54
CA ASP A 208 -8.29 9.81 -20.40
C ASP A 208 -7.92 10.71 -21.59
N THR A 209 -6.69 11.20 -21.65
CA THR A 209 -6.16 12.00 -22.77
C THR A 209 -5.52 11.17 -23.89
N LEU A 210 -5.28 9.87 -23.66
CA LEU A 210 -4.67 8.95 -24.63
C LEU A 210 -5.70 7.93 -25.09
N THR A 211 -5.61 7.51 -26.36
CA THR A 211 -6.34 6.31 -26.82
C THR A 211 -5.74 5.05 -26.19
N LEU A 212 -6.43 3.91 -26.35
CA LEU A 212 -5.92 2.63 -25.83
C LEU A 212 -4.59 2.25 -26.50
N GLU A 213 -4.47 2.47 -27.81
CA GLU A 213 -3.27 2.19 -28.59
C GLU A 213 -2.10 3.10 -28.18
N GLU A 214 -2.37 4.41 -28.03
CA GLU A 214 -1.37 5.39 -27.59
C GLU A 214 -0.88 5.09 -26.17
N ARG A 215 -1.80 4.73 -25.27
CA ARG A 215 -1.49 4.34 -23.90
C ARG A 215 -0.58 3.12 -23.87
N ASP A 216 -0.90 2.08 -24.64
CA ASP A 216 -0.13 0.82 -24.61
C ASP A 216 1.27 1.04 -25.20
N TYR A 217 1.39 1.80 -26.29
CA TYR A 217 2.68 2.24 -26.85
C TYR A 217 3.49 3.08 -25.85
N PHE A 218 2.85 4.04 -25.18
CA PHE A 218 3.53 4.90 -24.21
C PHE A 218 4.01 4.12 -22.98
N LYS A 219 3.21 3.17 -22.48
CA LYS A 219 3.60 2.27 -21.38
C LYS A 219 4.82 1.44 -21.74
N GLN A 220 4.88 0.89 -22.96
CA GLN A 220 6.04 0.15 -23.43
C GLN A 220 7.29 1.04 -23.48
N THR A 221 7.17 2.22 -24.07
CA THR A 221 8.27 3.20 -24.18
C THR A 221 8.83 3.57 -22.81
N ILE A 222 7.95 3.91 -21.85
CA ILE A 222 8.36 4.22 -20.46
C ILE A 222 9.09 3.02 -19.83
N ARG A 223 8.60 1.79 -20.00
CA ARG A 223 9.24 0.58 -19.44
C ARG A 223 10.62 0.32 -20.02
N GLU A 224 10.85 0.65 -21.29
CA GLU A 224 12.16 0.53 -21.93
C GLU A 224 13.12 1.60 -21.41
N GLU A 225 12.66 2.84 -21.26
CA GLU A 225 13.48 3.94 -20.74
C GLU A 225 13.84 3.80 -19.27
N LEU A 226 12.93 3.31 -18.42
CA LEU A 226 13.22 3.00 -17.02
C LEU A 226 14.36 1.98 -16.93
N ARG A 227 14.30 0.92 -17.76
CA ARG A 227 15.36 -0.10 -17.83
C ARG A 227 16.67 0.46 -18.37
N ALA A 228 16.64 1.22 -19.46
CA ALA A 228 17.83 1.81 -20.08
C ALA A 228 18.55 2.79 -19.14
N ASN A 229 17.82 3.45 -18.24
CA ASN A 229 18.36 4.42 -17.28
C ASN A 229 18.67 3.85 -15.89
N GLY A 230 18.49 2.54 -15.68
CA GLY A 230 18.71 1.88 -14.39
C GLY A 230 17.83 2.43 -13.28
N ILE A 231 16.55 2.68 -13.58
CA ILE A 231 15.57 3.19 -12.61
C ILE A 231 14.73 2.03 -12.11
N ASP A 232 15.04 1.56 -10.91
CA ASP A 232 14.29 0.50 -10.26
C ASP A 232 13.00 1.06 -9.65
N VAL A 233 11.88 0.52 -10.11
CA VAL A 233 10.53 0.86 -9.64
C VAL A 233 9.96 -0.33 -8.89
N TYR A 234 9.08 -0.05 -7.94
CA TYR A 234 8.40 -1.07 -7.15
C TYR A 234 7.40 -1.85 -8.01
N PRO A 235 7.31 -3.20 -7.91
CA PRO A 235 8.14 -4.09 -7.08
C PRO A 235 9.48 -4.44 -7.76
N GLN A 236 10.60 -4.28 -7.05
CA GLN A 236 11.93 -4.56 -7.57
C GLN A 236 12.20 -6.06 -7.62
N LYS A 237 12.80 -6.56 -8.72
CA LYS A 237 13.04 -8.01 -8.93
C LYS A 237 13.98 -8.63 -7.90
N GLU A 238 14.87 -7.83 -7.34
CA GLU A 238 15.83 -8.24 -6.31
C GLU A 238 15.19 -8.53 -4.94
N PHE A 239 13.95 -8.09 -4.73
CA PHE A 239 13.21 -8.30 -3.48
C PHE A 239 12.12 -9.37 -3.58
N ASP A 240 12.04 -10.11 -4.70
CA ASP A 240 11.14 -11.26 -4.81
C ASP A 240 11.63 -12.39 -3.89
N GLU A 241 10.81 -12.79 -2.91
CA GLU A 241 11.20 -13.77 -1.88
C GLU A 241 11.21 -15.21 -2.42
N ASP A 242 10.22 -15.56 -3.24
CA ASP A 242 10.05 -16.89 -3.82
C ASP A 242 9.48 -16.84 -5.26
N ALA A 243 9.24 -18.02 -5.85
CA ALA A 243 8.75 -18.14 -7.22
C ALA A 243 7.30 -17.66 -7.39
N ASP A 244 6.46 -17.81 -6.35
CA ASP A 244 5.07 -17.38 -6.38
C ASP A 244 4.98 -15.85 -6.29
N ASP A 245 5.76 -15.25 -5.39
CA ASP A 245 5.90 -13.80 -5.26
C ASP A 245 6.44 -13.19 -6.55
N ARG A 246 7.49 -13.78 -7.15
CA ARG A 246 7.99 -13.38 -8.46
C ARG A 246 6.91 -13.38 -9.54
N MET A 247 6.09 -14.44 -9.61
CA MET A 247 5.02 -14.55 -10.60
C MET A 247 3.94 -13.46 -10.39
N ILE A 248 3.61 -13.14 -9.14
CA ILE A 248 2.65 -12.07 -8.80
C ILE A 248 3.23 -10.70 -9.18
N ASN A 249 4.48 -10.45 -8.79
CA ASN A 249 5.18 -9.20 -9.03
C ASN A 249 5.45 -8.96 -10.52
N ASP A 250 5.72 -10.00 -11.31
CA ASP A 250 5.89 -9.89 -12.76
C ASP A 250 4.61 -9.39 -13.45
N LYS A 251 3.43 -9.88 -13.05
CA LYS A 251 2.15 -9.36 -13.56
C LYS A 251 1.96 -7.88 -13.23
N ILE A 252 2.43 -7.44 -12.06
CA ILE A 252 2.38 -6.02 -11.65
C ILE A 252 3.35 -5.19 -12.49
N ARG A 253 4.59 -5.66 -12.69
CA ARG A 253 5.61 -5.00 -13.51
C ARG A 253 5.16 -4.81 -14.95
N GLU A 254 4.41 -5.77 -15.50
CA GLU A 254 3.81 -5.65 -16.85
C GLU A 254 2.76 -4.54 -16.93
N MET A 255 1.99 -4.32 -15.87
CA MET A 255 1.00 -3.25 -15.78
C MET A 255 1.61 -1.88 -15.53
N ILE A 256 2.83 -1.79 -14.99
CA ILE A 256 3.49 -0.52 -14.69
C ILE A 256 4.05 0.12 -15.97
N PRO A 257 3.90 1.45 -16.17
CA PRO A 257 3.21 2.41 -15.31
C PRO A 257 1.66 2.32 -15.40
N PHE A 258 0.96 2.51 -14.28
CA PHE A 258 -0.51 2.50 -14.27
C PHE A 258 -1.08 3.74 -14.94
N ALA A 259 -2.00 3.55 -15.88
CA ALA A 259 -2.73 4.61 -16.57
C ALA A 259 -3.97 5.01 -15.78
N VAL A 260 -3.86 6.11 -15.03
CA VAL A 260 -4.87 6.50 -14.04
C VAL A 260 -5.66 7.74 -14.42
N VAL A 261 -6.92 7.76 -14.00
CA VAL A 261 -7.81 8.92 -14.08
C VAL A 261 -8.27 9.23 -12.66
N GLY A 262 -8.08 10.47 -12.21
CA GLY A 262 -8.57 10.93 -10.92
C GLY A 262 -9.96 11.54 -11.03
N SER A 263 -10.80 11.33 -10.01
CA SER A 263 -12.03 12.10 -9.81
C SER A 263 -12.31 12.35 -8.34
N ASP A 264 -12.79 13.55 -8.05
CA ASP A 264 -13.39 13.96 -6.78
C ASP A 264 -14.92 13.98 -6.84
N GLN A 265 -15.55 13.70 -7.98
CA GLN A 265 -16.99 13.71 -8.14
C GLN A 265 -17.59 12.30 -8.07
N GLU A 266 -18.72 12.20 -7.38
CA GLU A 266 -19.54 11.00 -7.32
C GLU A 266 -20.79 11.18 -8.18
N TYR A 267 -21.12 10.15 -8.97
CA TYR A 267 -22.35 10.08 -9.73
C TYR A 267 -23.14 8.83 -9.34
N GLN A 268 -24.45 8.87 -9.51
CA GLN A 268 -25.29 7.69 -9.34
C GLN A 268 -25.60 7.09 -10.71
N VAL A 269 -25.11 5.88 -10.96
CA VAL A 269 -25.36 5.12 -12.19
C VAL A 269 -25.94 3.77 -11.76
N ASN A 270 -27.11 3.41 -12.31
CA ASN A 270 -27.83 2.17 -11.97
C ASN A 270 -28.04 1.98 -10.45
N GLY A 271 -28.36 3.07 -9.73
CA GLY A 271 -28.56 3.06 -8.28
C GLY A 271 -27.27 3.00 -7.45
N LYS A 272 -26.11 2.70 -8.06
CA LYS A 272 -24.81 2.64 -7.41
C LYS A 272 -24.12 4.01 -7.50
N ARG A 273 -23.62 4.52 -6.37
CA ARG A 273 -22.68 5.66 -6.39
C ARG A 273 -21.35 5.21 -6.97
N ILE A 274 -20.79 5.97 -7.88
CA ILE A 274 -19.53 5.68 -8.53
C ILE A 274 -18.67 6.95 -8.54
N LEU A 275 -17.37 6.80 -8.35
CA LEU A 275 -16.42 7.87 -8.60
C LEU A 275 -16.21 7.96 -10.12
N GLY A 276 -16.45 9.12 -10.69
CA GLY A 276 -16.37 9.27 -12.13
C GLY A 276 -16.02 10.69 -12.56
N ARG A 277 -15.44 10.82 -13.74
CA ARG A 277 -15.11 12.10 -14.38
C ARG A 277 -16.08 12.32 -15.53
N LYS A 278 -16.94 13.33 -15.44
CA LYS A 278 -17.88 13.67 -16.51
C LYS A 278 -17.18 14.48 -17.60
N THR A 279 -17.33 14.00 -18.83
CA THR A 279 -16.85 14.67 -20.05
C THR A 279 -18.05 15.05 -20.92
N LYS A 280 -17.80 15.69 -22.07
CA LYS A 280 -18.85 15.97 -23.06
C LYS A 280 -19.40 14.69 -23.72
N TRP A 281 -18.63 13.60 -23.73
CA TRP A 281 -18.94 12.36 -24.43
C TRP A 281 -19.49 11.25 -23.53
N GLY A 282 -19.37 11.41 -22.20
CA GLY A 282 -19.81 10.40 -21.25
C GLY A 282 -19.13 10.55 -19.88
N THR A 283 -19.40 9.58 -19.01
CA THR A 283 -18.82 9.53 -17.67
C THR A 283 -17.76 8.44 -17.60
N ILE A 284 -16.53 8.83 -17.31
CA ILE A 284 -15.42 7.90 -17.10
C ILE A 284 -15.48 7.43 -15.66
N GLU A 285 -15.92 6.19 -15.44
CA GLU A 285 -15.92 5.55 -14.12
C GLU A 285 -14.49 5.19 -13.69
N VAL A 286 -14.00 5.79 -12.61
CA VAL A 286 -12.59 5.67 -12.18
C VAL A 286 -12.28 4.29 -11.59
N GLU A 287 -13.25 3.62 -10.98
CA GLU A 287 -13.04 2.28 -10.39
C GLU A 287 -13.28 1.14 -11.39
N ASN A 288 -13.63 1.47 -12.64
CA ASN A 288 -13.94 0.49 -13.67
C ASN A 288 -12.68 0.16 -14.49
N ILE A 289 -12.26 -1.10 -14.46
CA ILE A 289 -11.06 -1.60 -15.15
C ILE A 289 -11.13 -1.45 -16.68
N ALA A 290 -12.34 -1.34 -17.25
CA ALA A 290 -12.52 -1.09 -18.67
C ALA A 290 -12.22 0.36 -19.07
N HIS A 291 -12.21 1.29 -18.10
CA HIS A 291 -11.99 2.71 -18.33
C HIS A 291 -10.59 3.18 -17.95
N CYS A 292 -10.06 2.74 -16.81
CA CYS A 292 -8.70 3.06 -16.40
C CYS A 292 -8.14 2.05 -15.38
N GLU A 293 -6.85 2.18 -15.08
CA GLU A 293 -6.11 1.23 -14.25
C GLU A 293 -6.03 1.66 -12.77
N PHE A 294 -6.82 2.65 -12.35
CA PHE A 294 -6.81 3.15 -10.97
C PHE A 294 -7.16 2.05 -9.94
N ALA A 295 -8.07 1.13 -10.28
CA ALA A 295 -8.43 0.02 -9.40
C ALA A 295 -7.20 -0.86 -9.07
N TYR A 296 -6.31 -1.09 -10.04
CA TYR A 296 -5.08 -1.85 -9.85
C TYR A 296 -4.08 -1.09 -8.95
N LEU A 297 -3.87 0.21 -9.19
CA LEU A 297 -3.03 1.05 -8.32
C LEU A 297 -3.53 1.05 -6.88
N ARG A 298 -4.84 1.24 -6.69
CA ARG A 298 -5.47 1.23 -5.37
C ARG A 298 -5.24 -0.11 -4.66
N ASP A 299 -5.48 -1.21 -5.35
CA ASP A 299 -5.41 -2.54 -4.75
C ASP A 299 -3.95 -2.92 -4.43
N LEU A 300 -2.99 -2.54 -5.28
CA LEU A 300 -1.56 -2.63 -5.00
C LEU A 300 -1.21 -1.93 -3.68
N LEU A 301 -1.54 -0.63 -3.57
CA LEU A 301 -1.07 0.22 -2.48
C LEU A 301 -1.67 -0.14 -1.12
N ILE A 302 -2.96 -0.51 -1.07
CA ILE A 302 -3.67 -0.59 0.21
C ILE A 302 -4.39 -1.91 0.47
N ARG A 303 -4.27 -2.91 -0.42
CA ARG A 303 -4.82 -4.25 -0.16
C ARG A 303 -3.74 -5.33 -0.15
N THR A 304 -2.93 -5.40 -1.20
CA THR A 304 -2.07 -6.57 -1.41
C THR A 304 -0.62 -6.33 -0.99
N HIS A 305 -0.03 -5.19 -1.36
CA HIS A 305 1.42 -5.00 -1.25
C HIS A 305 1.84 -4.00 -0.17
N MET A 306 0.89 -3.44 0.58
CA MET A 306 1.16 -2.44 1.61
C MET A 306 2.28 -2.89 2.57
N GLN A 307 2.19 -4.12 3.09
CA GLN A 307 3.16 -4.63 4.06
C GLN A 307 4.55 -4.81 3.43
N ASN A 308 4.63 -5.43 2.24
CA ASN A 308 5.89 -5.60 1.53
C ASN A 308 6.58 -4.24 1.21
N ILE A 309 5.81 -3.23 0.79
CA ILE A 309 6.32 -1.86 0.60
C ILE A 309 6.91 -1.31 1.90
N LYS A 310 6.22 -1.52 3.03
CA LYS A 310 6.72 -1.09 4.35
C LYS A 310 8.00 -1.83 4.74
N ASP A 311 8.06 -3.13 4.47
CA ASP A 311 9.21 -3.96 4.80
C ASP A 311 10.44 -3.49 4.03
N ILE A 312 10.33 -3.29 2.70
CA ILE A 312 11.43 -2.71 1.89
C ILE A 312 11.81 -1.31 2.39
N THR A 313 10.83 -0.48 2.78
CA THR A 313 11.13 0.84 3.36
C THR A 313 11.97 0.72 4.62
N GLY A 314 11.66 -0.24 5.49
CA GLY A 314 12.36 -0.44 6.77
C GLY A 314 13.72 -1.12 6.61
N SER A 315 13.78 -2.22 5.85
CA SER A 315 14.96 -3.08 5.74
C SER A 315 15.98 -2.60 4.73
N ILE A 316 15.56 -1.88 3.68
CA ILE A 316 16.43 -1.41 2.60
C ILE A 316 16.64 0.11 2.71
N HIS A 317 15.59 0.91 2.48
CA HIS A 317 15.75 2.36 2.34
C HIS A 317 16.17 3.03 3.65
N TYR A 318 15.47 2.73 4.75
CA TYR A 318 15.79 3.26 6.06
C TYR A 318 17.13 2.74 6.58
N GLU A 319 17.42 1.44 6.43
CA GLU A 319 18.69 0.88 6.90
C GLU A 319 19.88 1.47 6.13
N THR A 320 19.74 1.67 4.82
CA THR A 320 20.76 2.36 4.00
C THR A 320 21.02 3.78 4.52
N TYR A 321 19.95 4.52 4.85
CA TYR A 321 20.06 5.85 5.45
C TYR A 321 20.75 5.80 6.83
N ARG A 322 20.35 4.86 7.68
CA ARG A 322 20.86 4.68 9.04
C ARG A 322 22.36 4.36 9.03
N VAL A 323 22.79 3.40 8.21
CA VAL A 323 24.22 3.05 8.06
C VAL A 323 25.03 4.26 7.62
N ARG A 324 24.54 5.00 6.62
CA ARG A 324 25.19 6.23 6.14
C ARG A 324 25.33 7.27 7.25
N ARG A 325 24.27 7.55 8.00
CA ARG A 325 24.26 8.54 9.09
C ARG A 325 25.18 8.17 10.25
N LEU A 326 25.22 6.89 10.63
CA LEU A 326 26.10 6.42 11.71
C LEU A 326 27.57 6.52 11.31
N ASN A 327 27.90 6.24 10.04
CA ASN A 327 29.25 6.41 9.52
C ASN A 327 29.67 7.87 9.49
N GLU A 328 28.81 8.78 9.02
CA GLU A 328 29.07 10.23 9.05
C GLU A 328 29.28 10.74 10.49
N SER A 329 28.49 10.25 11.45
CA SER A 329 28.62 10.58 12.87
C SER A 329 29.96 10.11 13.44
N ASN A 330 30.35 8.86 13.15
CA ASN A 330 31.63 8.30 13.60
C ASN A 330 32.83 9.09 13.07
N ILE A 331 32.80 9.53 11.81
CA ILE A 331 33.86 10.36 11.22
C ILE A 331 33.96 11.73 11.92
N HIS A 332 32.82 12.33 12.28
CA HIS A 332 32.83 13.56 13.06
C HIS A 332 33.40 13.38 14.47
N PHE A 333 33.18 12.23 15.10
CA PHE A 333 33.81 11.89 16.38
C PHE A 333 35.33 11.70 16.25
N THR A 334 35.81 10.98 15.22
CA THR A 334 37.26 10.77 15.02
C THR A 334 37.99 12.07 14.74
N ASN A 335 37.43 12.93 13.88
CA ASN A 335 38.02 14.23 13.55
C ASN A 335 37.96 15.23 14.72
N GLY A 336 37.04 15.04 15.67
CA GLY A 336 36.95 15.82 16.90
C GLY A 336 37.97 15.39 17.96
N VAL A 337 38.32 14.11 18.02
CA VAL A 337 39.35 13.57 18.92
C VAL A 337 40.76 13.94 18.43
N GLU A 338 41.03 13.93 17.13
CA GLU A 338 42.34 14.35 16.58
C GLU A 338 42.66 15.82 16.90
N ARG A 339 41.66 16.71 16.86
CA ARG A 339 41.87 18.13 17.24
C ARG A 339 42.11 18.37 18.73
N LEU A 340 41.75 17.42 19.60
CA LEU A 340 41.99 17.52 21.04
C LEU A 340 43.35 16.92 21.47
N ILE A 341 44.08 16.31 20.53
CA ILE A 341 45.42 15.75 20.76
C ILE A 341 46.51 16.72 20.25
N ASP A 342 46.14 17.68 19.38
CA ASP A 342 47.03 18.69 18.81
C ASP A 342 46.99 20.06 19.52
N ASP A 343 46.19 20.21 20.59
CA ASP A 343 46.19 21.34 21.55
C ASP A 343 46.72 20.84 22.92
#